data_AF-A0A919R3K6-F1
#
_entry.id   AF-A0A919R3K6-F1
#
_cell.length_a   1.000
_cell.length_b   1.000
_cell.length_c   1.000
_cell.angle_alpha   90.00
_cell.angle_beta   90.00
_cell.angle_gamma   90.00
#
_symmetry.space_group_name_H-M   'P 1'
#
loop_
_entity.id
_entity.type
_entity.pdbx_description
1 polymer ?
#
loop_
_entity_poly.entity_id
_entity_poly.type
_entity_poly.pdbx_seq_one_letter_code
_entity_poly.pdbx_strand_id
1 'polypeptide(L)'
;MNSITSHGRGRMSRVVAVAALALAGLAVAPPLPASAATPAFQLPFPCGQKWQLNSWGHAPALDMVKEPDQTGTNGALLIAPAAGTVKQSFYHSNAGNMIQIDHGGGHFTTYIHLQSRAVSVGQKVQQGQAIGRVGATGPTSNGTPHLHYEQAYDANHDGYASWGEAGSERVIATFNGVQYGQANNREWNNVTSANGCETAPREGAVYREPDGSIAVIAGGAAVPFLTMAEVNAAGYGNAVSTAVPAGWIRSQPSEPRDGTFLRNNADSSVYVVAGGAKYGLSYEQFVAMGKPASVNVPVRVIDGYGTVPGNGTYLRNPADSSVYVVAGGAKYGLSYEEYSALGKPASANVPVAMIDQLGAVPSDGTYLRNPADSSIYVVAGGARYGLSYDQWNALGKPASTNVPIGFVNTLAREPKAGTYLRNAADSSVYLTVGGARYGLSYPEYQQLGSPKSTNVPIEWINTFGAIPRDGSYLRDVADDAIYTVTGGKKRALTNEQWEALGKPATTTVPTGLLTKIPDA
;
A
#
# COMPACT_ATOMS: atom_id res chain seq x y z
N MET A 1 83.75 -46.23 57.57
CA MET A 1 82.65 -46.42 58.56
C MET A 1 81.71 -45.24 58.44
N ASN A 2 80.41 -45.54 58.29
CA ASN A 2 79.34 -44.59 57.97
C ASN A 2 79.32 -43.36 58.87
N SER A 3 79.16 -42.18 58.24
CA SER A 3 78.21 -41.14 58.64
C SER A 3 78.25 -40.01 57.60
N ILE A 4 77.10 -39.43 57.27
CA ILE A 4 76.80 -37.99 57.44
C ILE A 4 75.65 -37.56 56.50
N THR A 5 74.72 -36.88 57.15
CA THR A 5 73.56 -36.10 56.70
C THR A 5 73.91 -34.88 55.82
N SER A 6 73.00 -34.46 54.92
CA SER A 6 72.39 -33.11 54.97
C SER A 6 71.50 -32.77 53.74
N HIS A 7 70.32 -32.21 54.07
CA HIS A 7 69.59 -31.07 53.50
C HIS A 7 69.59 -30.74 51.99
N GLY A 8 68.39 -30.56 51.43
CA GLY A 8 68.18 -29.87 50.15
C GLY A 8 66.71 -29.57 49.81
N ARG A 9 66.31 -28.30 50.00
CA ARG A 9 64.99 -27.68 49.81
C ARG A 9 64.35 -27.82 48.41
N GLY A 10 63.01 -27.86 48.40
CA GLY A 10 62.22 -26.81 47.72
C GLY A 10 61.43 -27.19 46.45
N ARG A 11 60.09 -27.14 46.57
CA ARG A 11 59.15 -26.27 45.82
C ARG A 11 57.75 -26.88 45.80
N MET A 12 56.81 -26.25 46.51
CA MET A 12 55.37 -26.39 46.23
C MET A 12 55.08 -25.73 44.88
N SER A 13 54.57 -26.50 43.92
CA SER A 13 53.86 -25.95 42.76
C SER A 13 52.38 -26.19 42.94
N ARG A 14 51.64 -25.09 43.03
CA ARG A 14 50.17 -25.04 43.04
C ARG A 14 49.64 -25.63 41.73
N VAL A 15 48.87 -26.70 41.83
CA VAL A 15 48.04 -27.18 40.72
C VAL A 15 46.81 -26.28 40.66
N VAL A 16 46.78 -25.36 39.69
CA VAL A 16 45.57 -24.63 39.32
C VAL A 16 44.82 -25.51 38.33
N ALA A 17 43.69 -26.07 38.77
CA ALA A 17 42.75 -26.74 37.88
C ALA A 17 42.06 -25.69 37.01
N VAL A 18 42.47 -25.59 35.75
CA VAL A 18 41.73 -24.84 34.73
C VAL A 18 40.55 -25.71 34.31
N ALA A 19 39.35 -25.39 34.80
CA ALA A 19 38.11 -25.93 34.26
C ALA A 19 37.90 -25.35 32.86
N ALA A 20 38.19 -26.14 31.83
CA ALA A 20 37.78 -25.82 30.47
C ALA A 20 36.26 -25.94 30.37
N LEU A 21 35.56 -24.80 30.40
CA LEU A 21 34.17 -24.70 29.96
C LEU A 21 34.14 -24.98 28.45
N ALA A 22 33.78 -26.20 28.08
CA ALA A 22 33.39 -26.51 26.72
C ALA A 22 32.08 -25.76 26.42
N LEU A 23 32.20 -24.58 25.83
CA LEU A 23 31.10 -23.95 25.10
C LEU A 23 30.80 -24.84 23.90
N ALA A 24 29.79 -25.71 24.06
CA ALA A 24 29.12 -26.33 22.94
C ALA A 24 28.44 -25.20 22.15
N GLY A 25 29.16 -24.63 21.18
CA GLY A 25 28.58 -23.79 20.16
C GLY A 25 27.59 -24.65 19.39
N LEU A 26 26.30 -24.48 19.65
CA LEU A 26 25.26 -24.86 18.71
C LEU A 26 25.52 -24.04 17.45
N ALA A 27 26.23 -24.64 16.50
CA ALA A 27 26.23 -24.17 15.13
C ALA A 27 24.77 -24.23 14.68
N VAL A 28 24.07 -23.09 14.74
CA VAL A 28 22.80 -22.93 14.04
C VAL A 28 23.16 -23.06 12.58
N ALA A 29 22.91 -24.24 12.01
CA ALA A 29 22.95 -24.41 10.57
C ALA A 29 22.11 -23.27 9.97
N PRO A 30 22.60 -22.54 8.95
CA PRO A 30 21.74 -21.61 8.24
C PRO A 30 20.49 -22.39 7.82
N PRO A 31 19.27 -21.82 7.96
CA PRO A 31 18.09 -22.50 7.49
C PRO A 31 18.33 -22.87 6.03
N LEU A 32 18.19 -24.17 5.72
CA LEU A 32 18.15 -24.60 4.33
C LEU A 32 17.13 -23.69 3.62
N PRO A 33 17.45 -23.15 2.42
CA PRO A 33 16.46 -22.40 1.68
C PRO A 33 15.20 -23.27 1.62
N ALA A 34 14.08 -22.71 2.09
CA ALA A 34 12.80 -23.39 2.03
C ALA A 34 12.66 -23.93 0.61
N SER A 35 12.50 -25.25 0.46
CA SER A 35 12.14 -25.84 -0.83
C SER A 35 10.96 -25.02 -1.34
N ALA A 36 11.19 -24.26 -2.41
CA ALA A 36 10.17 -23.37 -2.93
C ALA A 36 9.00 -24.27 -3.33
N ALA A 37 7.82 -24.03 -2.74
CA ALA A 37 6.65 -24.84 -3.04
C ALA A 37 6.41 -24.84 -4.55
N THR A 38 6.08 -26.02 -5.11
CA THR A 38 5.77 -26.17 -6.53
C THR A 38 4.76 -25.10 -6.95
N PRO A 39 5.02 -24.33 -8.03
CA PRO A 39 4.07 -23.35 -8.53
C PRO A 39 2.70 -23.99 -8.77
N ALA A 40 1.63 -23.28 -8.43
CA ALA A 40 0.25 -23.74 -8.63
C ALA A 40 -0.14 -23.65 -10.12
N PHE A 41 0.46 -24.50 -10.95
CA PHE A 41 0.27 -24.51 -12.39
C PHE A 41 -1.20 -24.70 -12.77
N GLN A 42 -1.67 -23.83 -13.66
CA GLN A 42 -2.93 -23.98 -14.38
C GLN A 42 -2.70 -24.51 -15.79
N LEU A 43 -3.76 -24.91 -16.48
CA LEU A 43 -3.69 -25.14 -17.93
C LEU A 43 -3.25 -23.85 -18.66
N PRO A 44 -2.46 -23.94 -19.74
CA PRO A 44 -1.90 -22.77 -20.42
C PRO A 44 -2.90 -22.08 -21.37
N PHE A 45 -4.21 -22.12 -21.05
CA PHE A 45 -5.29 -21.60 -21.90
C PHE A 45 -6.26 -20.73 -21.11
N PRO A 46 -6.93 -19.73 -21.73
CA PRO A 46 -7.91 -18.89 -21.04
C PRO A 46 -9.03 -19.66 -20.34
N CYS A 47 -9.55 -19.06 -19.26
CA CYS A 47 -10.66 -19.56 -18.46
C CYS A 47 -11.81 -20.13 -19.30
N GLY A 48 -12.32 -21.29 -18.89
CA GLY A 48 -13.50 -21.94 -19.49
C GLY A 48 -13.23 -22.61 -20.84
N GLN A 49 -12.05 -22.46 -21.43
CA GLN A 49 -11.71 -23.18 -22.65
C GLN A 49 -11.56 -24.67 -22.38
N LYS A 50 -12.11 -25.47 -23.30
CA LYS A 50 -12.08 -26.94 -23.24
C LYS A 50 -11.04 -27.48 -24.21
N TRP A 51 -10.23 -28.42 -23.72
CA TRP A 51 -9.08 -28.99 -24.40
C TRP A 51 -8.99 -30.49 -24.14
N GLN A 52 -8.32 -31.20 -25.02
CA GLN A 52 -7.95 -32.61 -24.88
C GLN A 52 -6.44 -32.73 -24.73
N LEU A 53 -6.00 -33.61 -23.83
CA LEU A 53 -4.59 -33.86 -23.55
C LEU A 53 -4.27 -35.35 -23.73
N ASN A 54 -3.20 -35.66 -24.46
CA ASN A 54 -2.63 -36.99 -24.52
C ASN A 54 -1.10 -36.91 -24.33
N SER A 55 -0.44 -38.05 -24.18
CA SER A 55 1.01 -38.18 -24.01
C SER A 55 1.63 -39.19 -24.98
N TRP A 56 0.99 -39.40 -26.15
CA TRP A 56 1.31 -40.50 -27.03
C TRP A 56 2.66 -40.33 -27.72
N GLY A 57 3.62 -41.19 -27.37
CA GLY A 57 4.96 -41.21 -27.95
C GLY A 57 5.99 -40.34 -27.22
N HIS A 58 5.60 -39.59 -26.19
CA HIS A 58 6.48 -38.59 -25.56
C HIS A 58 6.18 -38.31 -24.07
N ALA A 59 5.48 -39.21 -23.36
CA ALA A 59 5.27 -39.10 -21.92
C ALA A 59 6.58 -38.79 -21.16
N PRO A 60 6.56 -37.88 -20.15
CA PRO A 60 5.40 -37.22 -19.57
C PRO A 60 4.97 -35.91 -20.25
N ALA A 61 5.54 -35.56 -21.42
CA ALA A 61 5.08 -34.41 -22.19
C ALA A 61 3.64 -34.64 -22.70
N LEU A 62 2.97 -33.54 -23.02
CA LEU A 62 1.57 -33.55 -23.43
C LEU A 62 1.36 -32.85 -24.78
N ASP A 63 0.61 -33.50 -25.65
CA ASP A 63 -0.02 -32.86 -26.79
C ASP A 63 -1.42 -32.38 -26.40
N MET A 64 -1.68 -31.09 -26.64
CA MET A 64 -2.95 -30.45 -26.31
C MET A 64 -3.64 -29.89 -27.55
N VAL A 65 -4.91 -30.25 -27.75
CA VAL A 65 -5.77 -29.79 -28.85
C VAL A 65 -7.12 -29.30 -28.33
N LYS A 66 -7.79 -28.42 -29.08
CA LYS A 66 -9.04 -27.79 -28.64
C LYS A 66 -10.25 -28.71 -28.85
N GLU A 67 -11.21 -28.69 -27.93
CA GLU A 67 -12.48 -29.43 -28.07
C GLU A 67 -13.50 -28.70 -28.95
N PRO A 68 -14.47 -29.42 -29.59
CA PRO A 68 -14.69 -30.87 -29.54
C PRO A 68 -13.94 -31.69 -30.61
N ASP A 69 -13.34 -31.03 -31.58
CA ASP A 69 -12.95 -31.60 -32.88
C ASP A 69 -11.61 -31.02 -33.39
N GLN A 70 -10.81 -30.44 -32.49
CA GLN A 70 -9.56 -29.71 -32.78
C GLN A 70 -9.76 -28.40 -33.54
N THR A 71 -11.00 -28.02 -33.88
CA THR A 71 -11.29 -26.75 -34.53
C THR A 71 -10.85 -25.57 -33.67
N GLY A 72 -10.10 -24.65 -34.29
CA GLY A 72 -9.57 -23.47 -33.60
C GLY A 72 -8.35 -23.73 -32.72
N THR A 73 -7.69 -24.89 -32.84
CA THR A 73 -6.37 -25.15 -32.21
C THR A 73 -5.30 -24.26 -32.82
N ASN A 74 -5.23 -24.14 -34.15
CA ASN A 74 -4.29 -23.24 -34.81
C ASN A 74 -4.60 -21.78 -34.47
N GLY A 75 -3.60 -21.05 -33.98
CA GLY A 75 -3.74 -19.65 -33.56
C GLY A 75 -4.41 -19.44 -32.21
N ALA A 76 -4.79 -20.51 -31.49
CA ALA A 76 -5.36 -20.40 -30.16
C ALA A 76 -4.42 -19.65 -29.21
N LEU A 77 -4.99 -18.77 -28.37
CA LEU A 77 -4.20 -17.97 -27.43
C LEU A 77 -3.57 -18.88 -26.37
N LEU A 78 -2.25 -18.78 -26.24
CA LEU A 78 -1.45 -19.44 -25.21
C LEU A 78 -1.12 -18.44 -24.09
N ILE A 79 -1.42 -18.81 -22.84
CA ILE A 79 -1.16 -17.99 -21.67
C ILE A 79 -0.29 -18.73 -20.64
N ALA A 80 0.46 -18.00 -19.81
CA ALA A 80 1.34 -18.60 -18.83
C ALA A 80 0.56 -19.39 -17.76
N PRO A 81 0.98 -20.62 -17.41
CA PRO A 81 0.32 -21.47 -16.41
C PRO A 81 0.65 -21.06 -14.97
N ALA A 82 1.75 -20.31 -14.78
CA ALA A 82 2.17 -19.71 -13.51
C ALA A 82 3.08 -18.50 -13.81
N ALA A 83 3.34 -17.65 -12.80
CA ALA A 83 4.30 -16.55 -12.93
C ALA A 83 5.74 -17.08 -13.08
N GLY A 84 6.60 -16.34 -13.80
CA GLY A 84 7.98 -16.76 -14.05
C GLY A 84 8.79 -15.78 -14.88
N THR A 85 9.97 -16.19 -15.32
CA THR A 85 10.88 -15.45 -16.19
C THR A 85 11.17 -16.26 -17.45
N VAL A 86 11.01 -15.65 -18.63
CA VAL A 86 11.27 -16.30 -19.91
C VAL A 86 12.78 -16.57 -20.06
N LYS A 87 13.16 -17.84 -20.21
CA LYS A 87 14.54 -18.28 -20.41
C LYS A 87 14.88 -18.49 -21.87
N GLN A 88 13.94 -19.02 -22.64
CA GLN A 88 14.11 -19.24 -24.07
C GLN A 88 12.88 -18.73 -24.82
N SER A 89 13.12 -18.08 -25.96
CA SER A 89 12.09 -17.70 -26.92
C SER A 89 12.74 -17.57 -28.30
N PHE A 90 12.74 -18.66 -29.07
CA PHE A 90 13.42 -18.72 -30.37
C PHE A 90 12.72 -19.69 -31.33
N TYR A 91 13.21 -19.75 -32.58
CA TYR A 91 12.78 -20.75 -33.56
C TYR A 91 13.81 -21.88 -33.59
N HIS A 92 13.39 -23.10 -33.28
CA HIS A 92 14.20 -24.31 -33.36
C HIS A 92 13.93 -25.03 -34.69
N SER A 93 14.99 -25.53 -35.35
CA SER A 93 14.90 -26.13 -36.68
C SER A 93 13.93 -27.31 -36.77
N ASN A 94 13.87 -28.14 -35.72
CA ASN A 94 12.99 -29.32 -35.66
C ASN A 94 11.65 -29.03 -34.95
N ALA A 95 11.69 -28.24 -33.87
CA ALA A 95 10.58 -28.06 -32.93
C ALA A 95 9.71 -26.83 -33.26
N GLY A 96 10.16 -25.98 -34.19
CA GLY A 96 9.48 -24.77 -34.58
C GLY A 96 9.67 -23.64 -33.57
N ASN A 97 8.72 -22.71 -33.51
CA ASN A 97 8.74 -21.67 -32.48
C ASN A 97 8.50 -22.29 -31.11
N MET A 98 9.36 -21.94 -30.15
CA MET A 98 9.23 -22.42 -28.79
C MET A 98 9.49 -21.34 -27.74
N ILE A 99 8.94 -21.56 -26.54
CA ILE A 99 9.16 -20.73 -25.35
C ILE A 99 9.53 -21.66 -24.19
N GLN A 100 10.45 -21.25 -23.33
CA GLN A 100 10.68 -21.87 -22.02
C GLN A 100 10.63 -20.80 -20.92
N ILE A 101 9.93 -21.10 -19.83
CA ILE A 101 9.74 -20.21 -18.68
C ILE A 101 10.26 -20.88 -17.41
N ASP A 102 11.11 -20.17 -16.67
CA ASP A 102 11.57 -20.50 -15.32
C ASP A 102 10.60 -19.90 -14.29
N HIS A 103 9.97 -20.74 -13.50
CA HIS A 103 8.98 -20.37 -12.49
C HIS A 103 9.58 -20.21 -11.08
N GLY A 104 10.90 -20.33 -10.95
CA GLY A 104 11.61 -20.37 -9.68
C GLY A 104 11.58 -21.76 -9.04
N GLY A 105 12.47 -21.98 -8.06
CA GLY A 105 12.53 -23.25 -7.34
C GLY A 105 12.94 -24.46 -8.18
N GLY A 106 13.56 -24.24 -9.34
CA GLY A 106 13.90 -25.29 -10.29
C GLY A 106 12.77 -25.73 -11.21
N HIS A 107 11.59 -25.09 -11.17
CA HIS A 107 10.44 -25.48 -12.00
C HIS A 107 10.40 -24.75 -13.35
N PHE A 108 10.23 -25.50 -14.43
CA PHE A 108 10.20 -24.97 -15.79
C PHE A 108 8.97 -25.45 -16.57
N THR A 109 8.56 -24.65 -17.56
CA THR A 109 7.60 -25.07 -18.58
C THR A 109 8.11 -24.77 -19.98
N THR A 110 7.86 -25.68 -20.92
CA THR A 110 8.28 -25.55 -22.32
C THR A 110 7.07 -25.70 -23.25
N TYR A 111 7.00 -24.85 -24.27
CA TYR A 111 5.91 -24.76 -25.23
C TYR A 111 6.47 -24.85 -26.64
N ILE A 112 6.01 -25.80 -27.43
CA ILE A 112 6.59 -26.13 -28.75
C ILE A 112 5.51 -26.05 -29.84
N HIS A 113 5.92 -26.01 -31.11
CA HIS A 113 5.06 -25.93 -32.31
C HIS A 113 4.29 -24.62 -32.48
N LEU A 114 4.67 -23.56 -31.75
CA LEU A 114 3.89 -22.33 -31.70
C LEU A 114 3.76 -21.65 -33.07
N GLN A 115 2.60 -21.05 -33.34
CA GLN A 115 2.43 -20.19 -34.51
C GLN A 115 3.22 -18.88 -34.33
N SER A 116 3.17 -18.31 -33.13
CA SER A 116 3.83 -17.05 -32.79
C SER A 116 4.23 -17.00 -31.32
N ARG A 117 5.29 -16.25 -31.01
CA ARG A 117 5.77 -15.98 -29.65
C ARG A 117 5.51 -14.51 -29.32
N ALA A 118 4.96 -14.24 -28.14
CA ALA A 118 4.59 -12.88 -27.70
C ALA A 118 5.51 -12.35 -26.58
N VAL A 119 6.57 -13.09 -26.24
CA VAL A 119 7.48 -12.76 -25.15
C VAL A 119 8.95 -12.98 -25.54
N SER A 120 9.85 -12.25 -24.89
CA SER A 120 11.30 -12.27 -25.14
C SER A 120 12.09 -12.77 -23.91
N VAL A 121 13.31 -13.26 -24.13
CA VAL A 121 14.21 -13.74 -23.06
C VAL A 121 14.42 -12.64 -22.01
N GLY A 122 14.35 -13.01 -20.73
CA GLY A 122 14.46 -12.12 -19.57
C GLY A 122 13.15 -11.45 -19.15
N GLN A 123 12.09 -11.53 -19.95
CA GLN A 123 10.78 -10.96 -19.61
C GLN A 123 10.15 -11.73 -18.44
N LYS A 124 9.74 -11.00 -17.40
CA LYS A 124 8.89 -11.56 -16.34
C LYS A 124 7.45 -11.67 -16.83
N VAL A 125 6.80 -12.78 -16.52
CA VAL A 125 5.40 -13.05 -16.86
C VAL A 125 4.61 -13.40 -15.61
N GLN A 126 3.34 -13.04 -15.60
CA GLN A 126 2.38 -13.47 -14.56
C GLN A 126 1.54 -14.65 -15.06
N GLN A 127 0.97 -15.43 -14.15
CA GLN A 127 -0.02 -16.45 -14.49
C GLN A 127 -1.18 -15.84 -15.29
N GLY A 128 -1.53 -16.47 -16.40
CA GLY A 128 -2.57 -16.04 -17.31
C GLY A 128 -2.17 -14.92 -18.28
N GLN A 129 -0.93 -14.43 -18.23
CA GLN A 129 -0.40 -13.50 -19.23
C GLN A 129 -0.24 -14.20 -20.58
N ALA A 130 -0.61 -13.54 -21.67
CA ALA A 130 -0.39 -14.06 -23.02
C ALA A 130 1.11 -14.24 -23.32
N ILE A 131 1.47 -15.43 -23.80
CA ILE A 131 2.86 -15.79 -24.13
C ILE A 131 3.04 -16.17 -25.60
N GLY A 132 1.98 -16.55 -26.31
CA GLY A 132 2.07 -16.89 -27.73
C GLY A 132 0.75 -17.39 -28.31
N ARG A 133 0.85 -18.10 -29.43
CA ARG A 133 -0.28 -18.78 -30.07
C ARG A 133 0.11 -20.19 -30.47
N VAL A 134 -0.79 -21.15 -30.25
CA VAL A 134 -0.63 -22.56 -30.66
C VAL A 134 -0.54 -22.64 -32.19
N GLY A 135 0.24 -23.58 -32.72
CA GLY A 135 0.44 -23.71 -34.17
C GLY A 135 0.91 -25.10 -34.57
N ALA A 136 1.54 -25.18 -35.75
CA ALA A 136 2.14 -26.38 -36.33
C ALA A 136 3.53 -26.09 -36.92
N THR A 137 4.32 -25.24 -36.25
CA THR A 137 5.67 -24.92 -36.76
C THR A 137 6.67 -26.02 -36.39
N GLY A 138 7.69 -26.20 -37.23
CA GLY A 138 8.71 -27.24 -37.05
C GLY A 138 8.30 -28.59 -37.68
N PRO A 139 9.25 -29.32 -38.30
CA PRO A 139 9.01 -30.63 -38.89
C PRO A 139 8.34 -31.64 -37.95
N THR A 140 8.65 -31.64 -36.65
CA THR A 140 8.10 -32.66 -35.74
C THR A 140 6.62 -32.46 -35.40
N SER A 141 6.02 -31.33 -35.79
CA SER A 141 4.56 -31.13 -35.70
C SER A 141 3.77 -31.99 -36.70
N ASN A 142 4.45 -32.52 -37.73
CA ASN A 142 3.83 -33.20 -38.89
C ASN A 142 2.76 -32.37 -39.62
N GLY A 143 2.81 -31.04 -39.49
CA GLY A 143 1.84 -30.12 -40.10
C GLY A 143 0.48 -30.05 -39.40
N THR A 144 0.31 -30.74 -38.27
CA THR A 144 -0.95 -30.75 -37.50
C THR A 144 -0.86 -29.77 -36.33
N PRO A 145 -1.78 -28.80 -36.20
CA PRO A 145 -1.75 -27.85 -35.09
C PRO A 145 -2.05 -28.50 -33.73
N HIS A 146 -1.11 -28.39 -32.79
CA HIS A 146 -1.25 -28.78 -31.39
C HIS A 146 -0.23 -28.03 -30.53
N LEU A 147 -0.47 -27.96 -29.22
CA LEU A 147 0.57 -27.54 -28.28
C LEU A 147 1.27 -28.78 -27.75
N HIS A 148 2.56 -28.93 -28.04
CA HIS A 148 3.41 -29.82 -27.26
C HIS A 148 3.91 -29.06 -26.02
N TYR A 149 3.56 -29.57 -24.84
CA TYR A 149 3.77 -28.94 -23.54
C TYR A 149 4.59 -29.83 -22.61
N GLU A 150 5.55 -29.23 -21.92
CA GLU A 150 6.38 -29.91 -20.92
C GLU A 150 6.38 -29.14 -19.62
N GLN A 151 6.29 -29.84 -18.49
CA GLN A 151 6.80 -29.36 -17.20
C GLN A 151 8.13 -30.06 -16.94
N ALA A 152 9.08 -29.34 -16.35
CA ALA A 152 10.39 -29.88 -16.02
C ALA A 152 10.87 -29.39 -14.65
N TYR A 153 11.79 -30.14 -14.06
CA TYR A 153 12.48 -29.80 -12.82
C TYR A 153 13.99 -29.86 -13.03
N ASP A 154 14.67 -28.73 -12.89
CA ASP A 154 16.13 -28.59 -12.98
C ASP A 154 16.78 -29.36 -11.81
N ALA A 155 17.13 -30.61 -12.09
CA ALA A 155 17.63 -31.54 -11.08
C ALA A 155 19.15 -31.34 -10.85
N ASN A 156 19.86 -30.85 -11.86
CA ASN A 156 21.30 -30.66 -11.84
C ASN A 156 21.71 -29.27 -11.33
N HIS A 157 20.75 -28.35 -11.16
CA HIS A 157 20.89 -26.98 -10.69
C HIS A 157 21.77 -26.10 -11.59
N ASP A 158 21.79 -26.35 -12.90
CA ASP A 158 22.54 -25.56 -13.88
C ASP A 158 21.80 -24.29 -14.33
N GLY A 159 20.55 -24.11 -13.89
CA GLY A 159 19.70 -22.96 -14.18
C GLY A 159 18.89 -23.08 -15.47
N TYR A 160 18.87 -24.27 -16.07
CA TYR A 160 18.10 -24.65 -17.25
C TYR A 160 17.39 -25.98 -17.03
N ALA A 161 16.33 -26.22 -17.82
CA ALA A 161 15.73 -27.54 -17.92
C ALA A 161 15.87 -28.07 -19.34
N SER A 162 16.47 -29.24 -19.47
CA SER A 162 16.47 -30.02 -20.71
C SER A 162 15.03 -30.34 -21.15
N TRP A 163 14.79 -30.30 -22.46
CA TRP A 163 13.48 -30.46 -23.09
C TRP A 163 13.60 -31.22 -24.42
N GLY A 164 12.48 -31.61 -25.01
CA GLY A 164 12.47 -32.18 -26.38
C GLY A 164 12.72 -33.69 -26.48
N GLU A 165 13.44 -34.32 -25.55
CA GLU A 165 13.78 -35.76 -25.59
C GLU A 165 13.26 -36.57 -24.40
N ALA A 166 13.02 -37.86 -24.60
CA ALA A 166 12.62 -38.78 -23.53
C ALA A 166 13.74 -38.92 -22.49
N GLY A 167 13.42 -38.77 -21.20
CA GLY A 167 14.41 -38.84 -20.11
C GLY A 167 15.17 -37.53 -19.85
N SER A 168 14.87 -36.44 -20.57
CA SER A 168 15.19 -35.09 -20.12
C SER A 168 14.52 -34.78 -18.77
N GLU A 169 14.82 -33.62 -18.19
CA GLU A 169 14.32 -33.16 -16.87
C GLU A 169 12.81 -32.94 -16.78
N ARG A 170 12.06 -33.43 -17.77
CA ARG A 170 10.61 -33.48 -17.81
C ARG A 170 10.06 -34.25 -16.60
N VAL A 171 9.03 -33.66 -15.99
CA VAL A 171 8.26 -34.25 -14.91
C VAL A 171 6.80 -34.42 -15.34
N ILE A 172 6.04 -35.21 -14.59
CA ILE A 172 4.60 -35.37 -14.80
C ILE A 172 3.93 -34.01 -14.68
N ALA A 173 3.27 -33.58 -15.76
CA ALA A 173 2.57 -32.32 -15.78
C ALA A 173 1.43 -32.34 -14.77
N THR A 174 1.45 -31.38 -13.85
CA THR A 174 0.43 -31.22 -12.83
C THR A 174 -0.30 -29.90 -13.04
N PHE A 175 -1.63 -29.94 -13.12
CA PHE A 175 -2.48 -28.75 -13.19
C PHE A 175 -3.52 -28.80 -12.08
N ASN A 176 -3.62 -27.76 -11.24
CA ASN A 176 -4.54 -27.77 -10.09
C ASN A 176 -4.40 -29.01 -9.18
N GLY A 177 -3.17 -29.53 -9.02
CA GLY A 177 -2.91 -30.75 -8.26
C GLY A 177 -3.30 -32.06 -8.97
N VAL A 178 -3.86 -32.00 -10.18
CA VAL A 178 -4.18 -33.18 -11.00
C VAL A 178 -3.06 -33.45 -11.99
N GLN A 179 -2.59 -34.71 -12.02
CA GLN A 179 -1.50 -35.16 -12.87
C GLN A 179 -1.99 -35.71 -14.21
N TYR A 180 -1.23 -35.41 -15.27
CA TYR A 180 -1.47 -35.88 -16.64
C TYR A 180 -0.16 -36.37 -17.26
N GLY A 181 -0.24 -37.39 -18.11
CA GLY A 181 0.91 -37.95 -18.82
C GLY A 181 1.67 -39.04 -18.05
N GLN A 182 1.01 -39.71 -17.09
CA GLN A 182 1.61 -40.79 -16.28
C GLN A 182 2.02 -42.02 -17.11
N ALA A 183 1.37 -42.24 -18.24
CA ALA A 183 1.66 -43.35 -19.15
C ALA A 183 1.79 -42.85 -20.59
N ASN A 184 2.59 -43.54 -21.38
CA ASN A 184 2.62 -43.32 -22.82
C ASN A 184 1.43 -44.04 -23.46
N ASN A 185 0.32 -43.32 -23.67
CA ASN A 185 -0.92 -43.88 -24.21
C ASN A 185 -1.60 -42.89 -25.17
N ARG A 186 -2.62 -43.37 -25.88
CA ARG A 186 -3.45 -42.57 -26.80
C ARG A 186 -4.72 -42.04 -26.14
N GLU A 187 -4.79 -42.03 -24.81
CA GLU A 187 -5.98 -41.62 -24.10
C GLU A 187 -6.07 -40.10 -24.08
N TRP A 188 -7.19 -39.59 -24.60
CA TRP A 188 -7.49 -38.16 -24.58
C TRP A 188 -8.23 -37.80 -23.31
N ASN A 189 -7.63 -36.93 -22.50
CA ASN A 189 -8.21 -36.40 -21.28
C ASN A 189 -8.88 -35.05 -21.57
N ASN A 190 -10.20 -35.00 -21.44
CA ASN A 190 -10.95 -33.76 -21.61
C ASN A 190 -10.80 -32.90 -20.35
N VAL A 191 -10.34 -31.66 -20.53
CA VAL A 191 -10.15 -30.72 -19.43
C VAL A 191 -10.80 -29.38 -19.74
N THR A 192 -11.09 -28.62 -18.68
CA THR A 192 -11.51 -27.22 -18.79
C THR A 192 -10.47 -26.38 -18.07
N SER A 193 -9.96 -25.35 -18.75
CA SER A 193 -8.99 -24.45 -18.12
C SER A 193 -9.66 -23.61 -17.04
N ALA A 194 -9.07 -23.64 -15.84
CA ALA A 194 -9.38 -22.72 -14.75
C ALA A 194 -8.45 -21.48 -14.73
N ASN A 195 -7.54 -21.35 -15.69
CA ASN A 195 -6.54 -20.28 -15.70
C ASN A 195 -7.18 -18.91 -15.98
N GLY A 196 -7.28 -18.09 -14.93
CA GLY A 196 -8.00 -16.82 -14.99
C GLY A 196 -9.49 -16.92 -14.76
N CYS A 197 -9.98 -18.03 -14.21
CA CYS A 197 -11.36 -18.16 -13.73
C CYS A 197 -11.54 -17.62 -12.30
N GLU A 198 -10.52 -16.97 -11.75
CA GLU A 198 -10.60 -16.29 -10.46
C GLU A 198 -11.73 -15.25 -10.50
N THR A 199 -12.55 -15.20 -9.45
CA THR A 199 -13.61 -14.19 -9.28
C THR A 199 -13.05 -12.80 -9.04
N ALA A 200 -11.76 -12.71 -8.69
CA ALA A 200 -11.04 -11.46 -8.47
C ALA A 200 -10.29 -11.02 -9.74
N PRO A 201 -10.33 -9.72 -10.09
CA PRO A 201 -9.52 -9.17 -11.16
C PRO A 201 -8.02 -9.37 -10.94
N ARG A 202 -7.26 -9.67 -12.00
CA ARG A 202 -5.80 -9.80 -11.92
C ARG A 202 -5.10 -8.46 -11.98
N GLU A 203 -4.20 -8.21 -11.03
CA GLU A 203 -3.39 -6.98 -10.93
C GLU A 203 -2.60 -6.73 -12.21
N GLY A 204 -2.66 -5.49 -12.74
CA GLY A 204 -1.98 -5.06 -13.95
C GLY A 204 -2.57 -5.62 -15.26
N ALA A 205 -3.58 -6.48 -15.20
CA ALA A 205 -4.25 -6.98 -16.40
C ALA A 205 -5.24 -5.95 -16.95
N VAL A 206 -5.34 -5.91 -18.29
CA VAL A 206 -6.24 -5.02 -19.02
C VAL A 206 -7.52 -5.78 -19.35
N TYR A 207 -8.66 -5.14 -19.08
CA TYR A 207 -9.99 -5.67 -19.33
C TYR A 207 -10.75 -4.74 -20.28
N ARG A 208 -11.61 -5.32 -21.11
CA ARG A 208 -12.40 -4.59 -22.11
C ARG A 208 -13.86 -5.03 -22.11
N GLU A 209 -14.77 -4.07 -22.10
CA GLU A 209 -16.21 -4.29 -22.26
C GLU A 209 -16.65 -4.21 -23.73
N PRO A 210 -17.85 -4.73 -24.09
CA PRO A 210 -18.35 -4.71 -25.48
C PRO A 210 -18.57 -3.30 -26.04
N ASP A 211 -18.79 -2.30 -25.17
CA ASP A 211 -18.96 -0.90 -25.56
C ASP A 211 -17.64 -0.18 -25.88
N GLY A 212 -16.51 -0.88 -25.74
CA GLY A 212 -15.18 -0.35 -26.00
C GLY A 212 -14.48 0.22 -24.77
N SER A 213 -15.13 0.28 -23.60
CA SER A 213 -14.50 0.67 -22.33
C SER A 213 -13.34 -0.25 -21.99
N ILE A 214 -12.24 0.33 -21.49
CA ILE A 214 -11.00 -0.39 -21.17
C ILE A 214 -10.57 0.04 -19.76
N ALA A 215 -10.12 -0.91 -18.94
CA ALA A 215 -9.52 -0.61 -17.65
C ALA A 215 -8.32 -1.52 -17.37
N VAL A 216 -7.37 -1.02 -16.59
CA VAL A 216 -6.33 -1.84 -15.96
C VAL A 216 -6.68 -2.04 -14.49
N ILE A 217 -6.33 -3.18 -13.92
CA ILE A 217 -6.52 -3.40 -12.49
C ILE A 217 -5.31 -2.89 -11.71
N ALA A 218 -5.54 -2.01 -10.74
CA ALA A 218 -4.52 -1.56 -9.79
C ALA A 218 -5.07 -1.66 -8.37
N GLY A 219 -4.40 -2.39 -7.49
CA GLY A 219 -4.84 -2.62 -6.13
C GLY A 219 -6.17 -3.35 -6.02
N GLY A 220 -6.56 -4.10 -7.05
CA GLY A 220 -7.91 -4.68 -7.20
C GLY A 220 -8.99 -3.71 -7.71
N ALA A 221 -8.69 -2.43 -7.91
CA ALA A 221 -9.61 -1.47 -8.50
C ALA A 221 -9.48 -1.43 -10.02
N ALA A 222 -10.58 -1.20 -10.72
CA ALA A 222 -10.54 -0.99 -12.16
C ALA A 222 -10.26 0.49 -12.45
N VAL A 223 -9.07 0.76 -12.99
CA VAL A 223 -8.64 2.08 -13.42
C VAL A 223 -9.01 2.25 -14.89
N PRO A 224 -10.05 3.02 -15.23
CA PRO A 224 -10.49 3.16 -16.62
C PRO A 224 -9.48 3.96 -17.43
N PHE A 225 -9.41 3.68 -18.73
CA PHE A 225 -8.77 4.53 -19.74
C PHE A 225 -9.86 5.29 -20.50
N LEU A 226 -9.74 6.62 -20.61
CA LEU A 226 -10.73 7.46 -21.32
C LEU A 226 -10.50 7.47 -22.83
N THR A 227 -9.26 7.24 -23.26
CA THR A 227 -8.90 7.25 -24.69
C THR A 227 -7.86 6.18 -24.98
N MET A 228 -7.75 5.79 -26.25
CA MET A 228 -6.68 4.89 -26.70
C MET A 228 -5.29 5.54 -26.55
N ALA A 229 -5.21 6.87 -26.57
CA ALA A 229 -3.96 7.57 -26.28
C ALA A 229 -3.48 7.31 -24.85
N GLU A 230 -4.38 7.26 -23.86
CA GLU A 230 -4.03 6.88 -22.49
C GLU A 230 -3.55 5.42 -22.41
N VAL A 231 -4.22 4.50 -23.12
CA VAL A 231 -3.82 3.08 -23.20
C VAL A 231 -2.39 2.96 -23.75
N ASN A 232 -2.10 3.65 -24.86
CA ASN A 232 -0.79 3.66 -25.49
C ASN A 232 0.27 4.30 -24.58
N ALA A 233 -0.03 5.46 -23.99
CA ALA A 233 0.88 6.19 -23.11
C ALA A 233 1.22 5.39 -21.83
N ALA A 234 0.27 4.63 -21.31
CA ALA A 234 0.49 3.71 -20.18
C ALA A 234 1.24 2.41 -20.57
N GLY A 235 1.59 2.23 -21.85
CA GLY A 235 2.33 1.07 -22.35
C GLY A 235 1.45 -0.14 -22.69
N TYR A 236 0.12 0.01 -22.69
CA TYR A 236 -0.83 -1.08 -22.95
C TYR A 236 -1.34 -1.13 -24.39
N GLY A 237 -0.81 -0.31 -25.31
CA GLY A 237 -1.29 -0.23 -26.70
C GLY A 237 -1.32 -1.57 -27.44
N ASN A 238 -0.37 -2.45 -27.14
CA ASN A 238 -0.28 -3.80 -27.69
C ASN A 238 -0.63 -4.89 -26.66
N ALA A 239 -1.11 -4.51 -25.47
CA ALA A 239 -1.43 -5.46 -24.42
C ALA A 239 -2.68 -6.27 -24.78
N VAL A 240 -2.66 -7.56 -24.48
CA VAL A 240 -3.83 -8.42 -24.65
C VAL A 240 -4.86 -8.07 -23.58
N SER A 241 -6.01 -7.54 -24.01
CA SER A 241 -7.14 -7.28 -23.12
C SER A 241 -8.02 -8.52 -22.95
N THR A 242 -8.44 -8.80 -21.72
CA THR A 242 -9.46 -9.81 -21.41
C THR A 242 -10.85 -9.23 -21.64
N ALA A 243 -11.68 -9.88 -22.46
CA ALA A 243 -13.07 -9.47 -22.66
C ALA A 243 -13.91 -9.79 -21.41
N VAL A 244 -14.73 -8.84 -20.96
CA VAL A 244 -15.64 -8.96 -19.81
C VAL A 244 -17.05 -8.50 -20.17
N PRO A 245 -18.09 -8.94 -19.43
CA PRO A 245 -19.45 -8.46 -19.64
C PRO A 245 -19.59 -6.95 -19.41
N ALA A 246 -20.59 -6.34 -20.06
CA ALA A 246 -20.91 -4.93 -19.85
C ALA A 246 -21.21 -4.64 -18.36
N GLY A 247 -20.68 -3.54 -17.84
CA GLY A 247 -20.84 -3.14 -16.44
C GLY A 247 -19.88 -3.82 -15.46
N TRP A 248 -19.06 -4.78 -15.89
CA TRP A 248 -18.09 -5.45 -15.02
C TRP A 248 -17.00 -4.50 -14.50
N ILE A 249 -16.51 -3.55 -15.31
CA ILE A 249 -15.52 -2.55 -14.89
C ILE A 249 -16.12 -1.70 -13.76
N ARG A 250 -17.39 -1.27 -13.93
CA ARG A 250 -18.10 -0.46 -12.94
C ARG A 250 -18.46 -1.24 -11.67
N SER A 251 -18.50 -2.57 -11.73
CA SER A 251 -18.72 -3.39 -10.53
C SER A 251 -17.45 -3.61 -9.71
N GLN A 252 -16.27 -3.24 -10.22
CA GLN A 252 -15.03 -3.32 -9.46
C GLN A 252 -14.90 -2.13 -8.49
N PRO A 253 -14.04 -2.25 -7.45
CA PRO A 253 -13.68 -1.11 -6.62
C PRO A 253 -13.19 0.06 -7.48
N SER A 254 -13.59 1.28 -7.11
CA SER A 254 -13.17 2.51 -7.79
C SER A 254 -11.83 3.04 -7.29
N GLU A 255 -11.40 2.63 -6.09
CA GLU A 255 -10.15 3.05 -5.47
C GLU A 255 -9.26 1.83 -5.20
N PRO A 256 -7.97 1.89 -5.60
CA PRO A 256 -7.00 0.88 -5.26
C PRO A 256 -6.89 0.70 -3.75
N ARG A 257 -6.61 -0.52 -3.32
CA ARG A 257 -6.31 -0.80 -1.91
C ARG A 257 -5.11 0.02 -1.42
N ASP A 258 -5.16 0.38 -0.16
CA ASP A 258 -4.05 0.96 0.58
C ASP A 258 -2.76 0.12 0.44
N GLY A 259 -1.65 0.78 0.10
CA GLY A 259 -0.37 0.15 -0.20
C GLY A 259 -0.16 -0.22 -1.68
N THR A 260 -1.09 0.13 -2.57
CA THR A 260 -0.91 -0.09 -4.03
C THR A 260 0.13 0.85 -4.61
N PHE A 261 0.99 0.33 -5.49
CA PHE A 261 1.97 1.15 -6.21
C PHE A 261 1.49 1.44 -7.63
N LEU A 262 1.33 2.73 -7.93
CA LEU A 262 0.97 3.25 -9.24
C LEU A 262 2.22 3.77 -9.93
N ARG A 263 2.33 3.56 -11.24
CA ARG A 263 3.45 4.02 -12.03
C ARG A 263 2.96 4.92 -13.15
N ASN A 264 3.58 6.09 -13.28
CA ASN A 264 3.47 6.89 -14.49
C ASN A 264 4.44 6.31 -15.52
N ASN A 265 3.92 5.80 -16.63
CA ASN A 265 4.77 5.21 -17.67
C ASN A 265 5.59 6.26 -18.44
N ALA A 266 5.14 7.51 -18.48
CA ALA A 266 5.78 8.57 -19.26
C ALA A 266 7.16 8.99 -18.69
N ASP A 267 7.28 9.03 -17.37
CA ASP A 267 8.51 9.45 -16.67
C ASP A 267 9.06 8.38 -15.70
N SER A 268 8.42 7.21 -15.64
CA SER A 268 8.75 6.09 -14.74
C SER A 268 8.64 6.40 -13.24
N SER A 269 8.02 7.52 -12.86
CA SER A 269 7.76 7.82 -11.45
C SER A 269 6.79 6.81 -10.85
N VAL A 270 7.03 6.46 -9.58
CA VAL A 270 6.23 5.48 -8.83
C VAL A 270 5.64 6.17 -7.61
N TYR A 271 4.38 5.88 -7.35
CA TYR A 271 3.61 6.42 -6.23
C TYR A 271 3.05 5.28 -5.42
N VAL A 272 3.06 5.40 -4.09
CA VAL A 272 2.24 4.54 -3.23
C VAL A 272 0.96 5.29 -2.86
N VAL A 273 -0.18 4.60 -2.85
CA VAL A 273 -1.45 5.17 -2.39
C VAL A 273 -1.85 4.62 -1.03
N ALA A 274 -2.32 5.49 -0.15
CA ALA A 274 -2.87 5.13 1.16
C ALA A 274 -3.91 6.17 1.60
N GLY A 275 -5.09 5.72 1.99
CA GLY A 275 -6.18 6.59 2.44
C GLY A 275 -6.67 7.57 1.38
N GLY A 276 -6.63 7.20 0.09
CA GLY A 276 -6.95 8.12 -1.00
C GLY A 276 -5.92 9.24 -1.23
N ALA A 277 -4.73 9.15 -0.62
CA ALA A 277 -3.61 10.03 -0.90
C ALA A 277 -2.48 9.29 -1.61
N LYS A 278 -1.70 10.01 -2.42
CA LYS A 278 -0.49 9.50 -3.06
C LYS A 278 0.78 10.05 -2.40
N TYR A 279 1.85 9.29 -2.49
CA TYR A 279 3.20 9.76 -2.21
C TYR A 279 4.15 9.29 -3.31
N GLY A 280 4.83 10.24 -3.96
CA GLY A 280 5.84 9.95 -4.98
C GLY A 280 7.12 9.44 -4.35
N LEU A 281 7.66 8.35 -4.88
CA LEU A 281 8.87 7.72 -4.40
C LEU A 281 10.08 8.23 -5.19
N SER A 282 11.12 8.63 -4.47
CA SER A 282 12.45 8.69 -5.08
C SER A 282 12.88 7.26 -5.49
N TYR A 283 13.82 7.17 -6.43
CA TYR A 283 14.36 5.87 -6.83
C TYR A 283 14.95 5.10 -5.64
N GLU A 284 15.64 5.79 -4.73
CA GLU A 284 16.21 5.20 -3.51
C GLU A 284 15.13 4.65 -2.58
N GLN A 285 14.03 5.39 -2.38
CA GLN A 285 12.90 4.91 -1.59
C GLN A 285 12.24 3.68 -2.22
N PHE A 286 12.03 3.69 -3.54
CA PHE A 286 11.49 2.55 -4.27
C PHE A 286 12.37 1.30 -4.13
N VAL A 287 13.69 1.47 -4.16
CA VAL A 287 14.67 0.38 -3.93
C VAL A 287 14.64 -0.09 -2.48
N ALA A 288 14.61 0.82 -1.50
CA ALA A 288 14.57 0.49 -0.08
C ALA A 288 13.31 -0.30 0.30
N MET A 289 12.20 -0.09 -0.44
CA MET A 289 10.97 -0.86 -0.29
C MET A 289 10.98 -2.20 -1.06
N GLY A 290 12.12 -2.61 -1.62
CA GLY A 290 12.26 -3.88 -2.32
C GLY A 290 11.74 -3.87 -3.76
N LYS A 291 11.64 -2.70 -4.40
CA LYS A 291 11.12 -2.52 -5.77
C LYS A 291 9.75 -3.20 -5.96
N PRO A 292 8.74 -2.80 -5.18
CA PRO A 292 7.42 -3.43 -5.24
C PRO A 292 6.84 -3.39 -6.66
N ALA A 293 6.03 -4.39 -6.99
CA ALA A 293 5.28 -4.40 -8.24
C ALA A 293 4.42 -3.14 -8.32
N SER A 294 4.47 -2.45 -9.47
CA SER A 294 3.72 -1.23 -9.72
C SER A 294 2.93 -1.37 -11.01
N VAL A 295 1.73 -0.79 -11.04
CA VAL A 295 0.83 -0.84 -12.20
C VAL A 295 0.90 0.47 -12.95
N ASN A 296 1.14 0.40 -14.26
CA ASN A 296 1.08 1.58 -15.11
C ASN A 296 -0.35 2.12 -15.15
N VAL A 297 -0.53 3.41 -14.90
CA VAL A 297 -1.84 4.07 -14.95
C VAL A 297 -1.74 5.40 -15.71
N PRO A 298 -2.85 5.94 -16.23
CA PRO A 298 -2.86 7.27 -16.82
C PRO A 298 -2.43 8.34 -15.79
N VAL A 299 -1.66 9.34 -16.24
CA VAL A 299 -1.17 10.42 -15.36
C VAL A 299 -2.31 11.15 -14.64
N ARG A 300 -3.47 11.35 -15.29
CA ARG A 300 -4.64 11.97 -14.66
C ARG A 300 -5.14 11.22 -13.41
N VAL A 301 -4.94 9.90 -13.37
CA VAL A 301 -5.38 9.07 -12.23
C VAL A 301 -4.47 9.37 -11.05
N ILE A 302 -3.17 9.45 -11.30
CA ILE A 302 -2.19 9.88 -10.30
C ILE A 302 -2.53 11.30 -9.84
N ASP A 303 -2.76 12.24 -10.76
CA ASP A 303 -3.08 13.65 -10.44
C ASP A 303 -4.41 13.84 -9.69
N GLY A 304 -5.32 12.88 -9.80
CA GLY A 304 -6.57 12.87 -9.04
C GLY A 304 -6.42 12.60 -7.54
N TYR A 305 -5.30 12.00 -7.09
CA TYR A 305 -5.07 11.74 -5.67
C TYR A 305 -4.58 12.98 -4.91
N GLY A 306 -5.12 13.17 -3.70
CA GLY A 306 -4.61 14.14 -2.73
C GLY A 306 -3.26 13.72 -2.12
N THR A 307 -2.74 14.53 -1.21
CA THR A 307 -1.46 14.27 -0.51
C THR A 307 -1.64 13.97 0.98
N VAL A 308 -2.85 14.15 1.52
CA VAL A 308 -3.17 13.90 2.92
C VAL A 308 -4.11 12.69 3.01
N PRO A 309 -3.69 11.59 3.67
CA PRO A 309 -4.54 10.42 3.81
C PRO A 309 -5.83 10.74 4.56
N GLY A 310 -6.90 10.04 4.18
CA GLY A 310 -8.20 10.12 4.81
C GLY A 310 -8.19 9.70 6.28
N ASN A 311 -9.25 10.07 6.97
CA ASN A 311 -9.47 9.70 8.37
C ASN A 311 -9.60 8.18 8.53
N GLY A 312 -8.90 7.63 9.52
CA GLY A 312 -8.92 6.19 9.82
C GLY A 312 -7.94 5.37 8.99
N THR A 313 -7.10 6.00 8.17
CA THR A 313 -6.01 5.32 7.47
C THR A 313 -4.92 4.91 8.45
N TYR A 314 -4.42 3.67 8.30
CA TYR A 314 -3.29 3.16 9.05
C TYR A 314 -2.06 3.04 8.16
N LEU A 315 -0.98 3.70 8.57
CA LEU A 315 0.30 3.71 7.86
C LEU A 315 1.31 2.89 8.64
N ARG A 316 2.14 2.11 7.94
CA ARG A 316 3.20 1.30 8.53
C ARG A 316 4.54 1.73 7.93
N ASN A 317 5.50 2.03 8.80
CA ASN A 317 6.88 2.17 8.39
C ASN A 317 7.50 0.77 8.22
N PRO A 318 7.90 0.34 7.02
CA PRO A 318 8.46 -1.00 6.81
C PRO A 318 9.85 -1.17 7.47
N ALA A 319 10.56 -0.08 7.80
CA ALA A 319 11.91 -0.15 8.37
C ALA A 319 11.93 -0.62 9.84
N ASP A 320 10.94 -0.20 10.64
CA ASP A 320 10.86 -0.49 12.07
C ASP A 320 9.51 -1.10 12.51
N SER A 321 8.61 -1.33 11.56
CA SER A 321 7.25 -1.86 11.79
C SER A 321 6.33 -0.97 12.62
N SER A 322 6.70 0.27 12.92
CA SER A 322 5.83 1.23 13.60
C SER A 322 4.57 1.51 12.79
N VAL A 323 3.44 1.65 13.48
CA VAL A 323 2.12 1.86 12.88
C VAL A 323 1.56 3.19 13.36
N TYR A 324 0.96 3.94 12.44
CA TYR A 324 0.36 5.24 12.70
C TYR A 324 -1.09 5.23 12.27
N VAL A 325 -1.96 5.89 13.03
CA VAL A 325 -3.33 6.22 12.59
C VAL A 325 -3.38 7.68 12.14
N VAL A 326 -4.15 7.96 11.09
CA VAL A 326 -4.40 9.31 10.59
C VAL A 326 -5.79 9.78 10.98
N ALA A 327 -5.88 10.97 11.58
CA ALA A 327 -7.15 11.64 11.88
C ALA A 327 -7.00 13.16 11.71
N GLY A 328 -7.90 13.77 10.92
CA GLY A 328 -7.86 15.18 10.60
C GLY A 328 -6.58 15.62 9.88
N GLY A 329 -5.96 14.71 9.11
CA GLY A 329 -4.65 14.92 8.48
C GLY A 329 -3.44 14.82 9.42
N ALA A 330 -3.65 14.55 10.72
CA ALA A 330 -2.58 14.34 11.68
C ALA A 330 -2.31 12.85 11.92
N LYS A 331 -1.04 12.52 12.15
CA LYS A 331 -0.59 11.19 12.53
C LYS A 331 -0.48 11.03 14.04
N TYR A 332 -0.67 9.80 14.50
CA TYR A 332 -0.29 9.37 15.84
C TYR A 332 0.31 7.96 15.78
N GLY A 333 1.51 7.80 16.33
CA GLY A 333 2.18 6.50 16.41
C GLY A 333 1.57 5.64 17.51
N LEU A 334 1.19 4.43 17.16
CA LEU A 334 0.51 3.48 18.04
C LEU A 334 1.54 2.63 18.79
N SER A 335 1.35 2.47 20.09
CA SER A 335 1.98 1.35 20.80
C SER A 335 1.43 0.02 20.29
N TYR A 336 2.13 -1.09 20.57
CA TYR A 336 1.64 -2.41 20.22
C TYR A 336 0.28 -2.71 20.88
N GLU A 337 0.11 -2.30 22.13
CA GLU A 337 -1.13 -2.46 22.90
C GLU A 337 -2.28 -1.64 22.28
N GLU A 338 -2.03 -0.39 21.91
CA GLU A 338 -3.03 0.46 21.25
C GLU A 338 -3.44 -0.13 19.89
N TYR A 339 -2.47 -0.56 19.07
CA TYR A 339 -2.75 -1.19 17.78
C TYR A 339 -3.54 -2.51 17.95
N SER A 340 -3.22 -3.28 18.99
CA SER A 340 -3.96 -4.50 19.33
C SER A 340 -5.38 -4.22 19.82
N ALA A 341 -5.58 -3.19 20.64
CA ALA A 341 -6.88 -2.77 21.14
C ALA A 341 -7.81 -2.27 20.01
N LEU A 342 -7.23 -1.73 18.94
CA LEU A 342 -7.95 -1.36 17.71
C LEU A 342 -8.26 -2.56 16.80
N GLY A 343 -7.88 -3.78 17.19
CA GLY A 343 -8.10 -4.99 16.40
C GLY A 343 -7.09 -5.20 15.27
N LYS A 344 -5.91 -4.58 15.36
CA LYS A 344 -4.83 -4.67 14.37
C LYS A 344 -5.31 -4.41 12.93
N PRO A 345 -5.90 -3.23 12.67
CA PRO A 345 -6.44 -2.90 11.36
C PRO A 345 -5.36 -2.99 10.28
N ALA A 346 -5.79 -3.31 9.05
CA ALA A 346 -4.91 -3.34 7.89
C ALA A 346 -4.18 -1.99 7.74
N SER A 347 -2.90 -2.05 7.37
CA SER A 347 -2.04 -0.87 7.28
C SER A 347 -1.26 -0.88 5.96
N ALA A 348 -1.07 0.28 5.36
CA ALA A 348 -0.25 0.45 4.15
C ALA A 348 1.22 0.62 4.51
N ASN A 349 2.10 -0.15 3.87
CA ASN A 349 3.53 0.13 3.92
C ASN A 349 3.83 1.39 3.10
N VAL A 350 4.32 2.43 3.76
CA VAL A 350 4.70 3.70 3.12
C VAL A 350 6.07 4.15 3.63
N PRO A 351 6.84 4.94 2.86
CA PRO A 351 8.10 5.51 3.35
C PRO A 351 7.87 6.36 4.60
N VAL A 352 8.79 6.30 5.57
CA VAL A 352 8.75 7.15 6.77
C VAL A 352 8.70 8.64 6.41
N ALA A 353 9.35 9.05 5.32
CA ALA A 353 9.32 10.43 4.82
C ALA A 353 7.90 10.92 4.44
N MET A 354 7.00 10.02 4.01
CA MET A 354 5.58 10.36 3.82
C MET A 354 4.91 10.62 5.16
N ILE A 355 5.15 9.74 6.14
CA ILE A 355 4.59 9.84 7.49
C ILE A 355 5.08 11.15 8.12
N ASP A 356 6.33 11.54 7.92
CA ASP A 356 6.95 12.77 8.45
C ASP A 356 6.40 14.07 7.87
N GLN A 357 5.69 14.02 6.74
CA GLN A 357 4.96 15.18 6.21
C GLN A 357 3.66 15.46 6.97
N LEU A 358 3.14 14.49 7.73
CA LEU A 358 1.89 14.65 8.49
C LEU A 358 2.13 15.35 9.83
N GLY A 359 1.24 16.27 10.16
CA GLY A 359 1.25 16.97 11.45
C GLY A 359 0.85 16.07 12.62
N ALA A 360 1.00 16.56 13.85
CA ALA A 360 0.60 15.84 15.07
C ALA A 360 -0.76 16.29 15.63
N VAL A 361 -1.32 17.39 15.10
CA VAL A 361 -2.56 18.00 15.60
C VAL A 361 -3.63 17.92 14.51
N PRO A 362 -4.75 17.22 14.75
CA PRO A 362 -5.84 17.13 13.78
C PRO A 362 -6.39 18.50 13.40
N SER A 363 -6.83 18.63 12.15
CA SER A 363 -7.50 19.83 11.67
C SER A 363 -8.79 20.13 12.44
N ASP A 364 -9.13 21.42 12.52
CA ASP A 364 -10.33 21.91 13.17
C ASP A 364 -11.62 21.30 12.56
N GLY A 365 -12.51 20.84 13.44
CA GLY A 365 -13.72 20.10 13.09
C GLY A 365 -13.53 18.59 12.97
N THR A 366 -12.35 18.06 13.29
CA THR A 366 -12.14 16.61 13.38
C THR A 366 -12.82 16.04 14.62
N TYR A 367 -13.59 14.97 14.44
CA TYR A 367 -14.17 14.21 15.54
C TYR A 367 -13.39 12.91 15.78
N LEU A 368 -12.99 12.70 17.02
CA LEU A 368 -12.22 11.54 17.47
C LEU A 368 -13.10 10.69 18.38
N ARG A 369 -12.98 9.37 18.27
CA ARG A 369 -13.71 8.42 19.10
C ARG A 369 -12.74 7.44 19.74
N ASN A 370 -12.78 7.32 21.06
CA ASN A 370 -12.07 6.25 21.76
C ASN A 370 -12.93 4.98 21.72
N PRO A 371 -12.50 3.90 21.04
CA PRO A 371 -13.31 2.69 20.95
C PRO A 371 -13.42 1.92 22.27
N ALA A 372 -12.52 2.15 23.23
CA ALA A 372 -12.53 1.44 24.52
C ALA A 372 -13.72 1.83 25.41
N ASP A 373 -14.13 3.10 25.40
CA ASP A 373 -15.21 3.63 26.25
C ASP A 373 -16.28 4.40 25.47
N SER A 374 -16.16 4.46 24.13
CA SER A 374 -17.06 5.19 23.23
C SER A 374 -17.11 6.71 23.44
N SER A 375 -16.18 7.29 24.19
CA SER A 375 -16.07 8.75 24.34
C SER A 375 -15.73 9.40 23.01
N ILE A 376 -16.36 10.56 22.74
CA ILE A 376 -16.22 11.31 21.50
C ILE A 376 -15.65 12.68 21.81
N TYR A 377 -14.74 13.16 20.97
CA TYR A 377 -14.10 14.45 21.12
C TYR A 377 -14.18 15.25 19.82
N VAL A 378 -14.35 16.56 19.92
CA VAL A 378 -14.18 17.50 18.80
C VAL A 378 -12.86 18.25 18.97
N VAL A 379 -12.17 18.51 17.86
CA VAL A 379 -10.93 19.29 17.82
C VAL A 379 -11.20 20.70 17.27
N ALA A 380 -10.75 21.73 18.00
CA ALA A 380 -10.76 23.12 17.55
C ALA A 380 -9.56 23.89 18.13
N GLY A 381 -8.86 24.66 17.31
CA GLY A 381 -7.64 25.38 17.70
C GLY A 381 -6.53 24.46 18.21
N GLY A 382 -6.52 23.20 17.77
CA GLY A 382 -5.65 22.14 18.28
C GLY A 382 -5.97 21.60 19.67
N ALA A 383 -7.09 22.02 20.25
CA ALA A 383 -7.58 21.52 21.53
C ALA A 383 -8.75 20.56 21.36
N ARG A 384 -8.91 19.68 22.35
CA ARG A 384 -10.00 18.70 22.40
C ARG A 384 -11.07 19.09 23.39
N TYR A 385 -12.31 18.69 23.09
CA TYR A 385 -13.42 18.70 24.04
C TYR A 385 -14.20 17.40 23.99
N GLY A 386 -14.41 16.79 25.15
CA GLY A 386 -15.23 15.58 25.26
C GLY A 386 -16.70 15.94 25.17
N LEU A 387 -17.41 15.27 24.27
CA LEU A 387 -18.84 15.44 24.04
C LEU A 387 -19.61 14.39 24.83
N SER A 388 -20.69 14.82 25.50
CA SER A 388 -21.73 13.88 25.88
C SER A 388 -22.43 13.35 24.60
N TYR A 389 -23.14 12.22 24.74
CA TYR A 389 -23.90 11.68 23.62
C TYR A 389 -24.94 12.68 23.09
N ASP A 390 -25.60 13.42 23.98
CA ASP A 390 -26.60 14.43 23.60
C ASP A 390 -25.97 15.60 22.86
N GLN A 391 -24.78 16.05 23.27
CA GLN A 391 -24.04 17.09 22.56
C GLN A 391 -23.61 16.63 21.17
N TRP A 392 -23.09 15.39 21.03
CA TRP A 392 -22.75 14.83 19.73
C TRP A 392 -23.98 14.65 18.84
N ASN A 393 -25.13 14.27 19.42
CA ASN A 393 -26.41 14.19 18.72
C ASN A 393 -26.91 15.56 18.26
N ALA A 394 -26.81 16.59 19.09
CA ALA A 394 -27.18 17.97 18.75
C ALA A 394 -26.29 18.55 17.62
N LEU A 395 -25.05 18.06 17.48
CA LEU A 395 -24.16 18.38 16.37
C LEU A 395 -24.47 17.58 15.09
N GLY A 396 -25.50 16.74 15.08
CA GLY A 396 -25.90 15.91 13.94
C GLY A 396 -25.12 14.60 13.81
N LYS A 397 -24.51 14.11 14.89
CA LYS A 397 -23.67 12.89 14.93
C LYS A 397 -22.62 12.84 13.80
N PRO A 398 -21.75 13.87 13.71
CA PRO A 398 -20.72 13.90 12.69
C PRO A 398 -19.84 12.65 12.75
N ALA A 399 -19.38 12.21 11.57
CA ALA A 399 -18.50 11.07 11.43
C ALA A 399 -17.24 11.26 12.29
N SER A 400 -16.85 10.21 13.01
CA SER A 400 -15.71 10.24 13.92
C SER A 400 -14.69 9.16 13.57
N THR A 401 -13.44 9.40 13.93
CA THR A 401 -12.33 8.48 13.66
C THR A 401 -11.95 7.73 14.93
N ASN A 402 -11.91 6.40 14.88
CA ASN A 402 -11.45 5.59 16.01
C ASN A 402 -9.96 5.81 16.23
N VAL A 403 -9.60 6.35 17.39
CA VAL A 403 -8.22 6.59 17.81
C VAL A 403 -8.06 6.17 19.27
N PRO A 404 -6.87 5.74 19.71
CA PRO A 404 -6.67 5.42 21.12
C PRO A 404 -6.74 6.70 21.97
N ILE A 405 -7.07 6.54 23.26
CA ILE A 405 -7.10 7.66 24.20
C ILE A 405 -5.73 8.35 24.33
N GLY A 406 -4.63 7.64 24.06
CA GLY A 406 -3.29 8.20 24.00
C GLY A 406 -3.18 9.36 23.01
N PHE A 407 -3.76 9.22 21.81
CA PHE A 407 -3.80 10.29 20.81
C PHE A 407 -4.61 11.49 21.33
N VAL A 408 -5.80 11.25 21.86
CA VAL A 408 -6.64 12.31 22.44
C VAL A 408 -5.88 13.06 23.56
N ASN A 409 -5.08 12.36 24.37
CA ASN A 409 -4.32 12.96 25.45
C ASN A 409 -3.12 13.80 25.02
N THR A 410 -2.65 13.70 23.76
CA THR A 410 -1.62 14.60 23.23
C THR A 410 -2.18 15.98 22.89
N LEU A 411 -3.49 16.12 22.73
CA LEU A 411 -4.15 17.36 22.33
C LEU A 411 -4.32 18.32 23.51
N ALA A 412 -4.27 19.61 23.22
CA ALA A 412 -4.46 20.65 24.23
C ALA A 412 -5.88 20.61 24.82
N ARG A 413 -6.05 21.17 26.03
CA ARG A 413 -7.38 21.32 26.64
C ARG A 413 -8.05 22.66 26.31
N GLU A 414 -7.26 23.64 25.90
CA GLU A 414 -7.72 24.98 25.54
C GLU A 414 -7.29 25.31 24.12
N PRO A 415 -8.20 25.81 23.26
CA PRO A 415 -7.86 26.21 21.91
C PRO A 415 -6.82 27.32 21.91
N LYS A 416 -5.92 27.30 20.91
CA LYS A 416 -4.99 28.42 20.69
C LYS A 416 -5.74 29.74 20.55
N ALA A 417 -5.13 30.84 20.98
CA ALA A 417 -5.67 32.17 20.71
C ALA A 417 -5.75 32.41 19.20
N GLY A 418 -6.80 33.11 18.75
CA GLY A 418 -7.14 33.27 17.33
C GLY A 418 -8.05 32.17 16.76
N THR A 419 -8.56 31.26 17.59
CA THR A 419 -9.49 30.21 17.14
C THR A 419 -10.92 30.74 17.11
N TYR A 420 -11.66 30.43 16.05
CA TYR A 420 -13.06 30.79 15.91
C TYR A 420 -13.97 29.60 16.20
N LEU A 421 -14.78 29.71 17.24
CA LEU A 421 -15.74 28.70 17.66
C LEU A 421 -17.14 29.17 17.29
N ARG A 422 -17.95 28.28 16.71
CA ARG A 422 -19.36 28.55 16.41
C ARG A 422 -20.22 27.72 17.35
N ASN A 423 -21.08 28.39 18.11
CA ASN A 423 -22.09 27.68 18.89
C ASN A 423 -23.05 26.98 17.91
N ALA A 424 -23.13 25.66 18.01
CA ALA A 424 -23.98 24.87 17.13
C ALA A 424 -25.49 25.13 17.32
N ALA A 425 -25.91 25.62 18.49
CA ALA A 425 -27.32 25.82 18.81
C ALA A 425 -27.93 27.09 18.15
N ASP A 426 -27.17 28.18 18.11
CA ASP A 426 -27.67 29.50 17.65
C ASP A 426 -26.77 30.17 16.59
N SER A 427 -25.71 29.49 16.15
CA SER A 427 -24.74 29.97 15.16
C SER A 427 -23.91 31.20 15.56
N SER A 428 -23.99 31.66 16.81
CA SER A 428 -23.12 32.72 17.32
C SER A 428 -21.65 32.32 17.26
N VAL A 429 -20.77 33.28 16.94
CA VAL A 429 -19.34 33.04 16.74
C VAL A 429 -18.55 33.68 17.87
N TYR A 430 -17.58 32.95 18.41
CA TYR A 430 -16.68 33.38 19.47
C TYR A 430 -15.23 33.28 19.00
N LEU A 431 -14.45 34.32 19.28
CA LEU A 431 -13.00 34.32 19.12
C LEU A 431 -12.34 33.97 20.44
N THR A 432 -11.34 33.08 20.42
CA THR A 432 -10.47 32.84 21.57
C THR A 432 -9.34 33.87 21.62
N VAL A 433 -9.17 34.53 22.76
CA VAL A 433 -8.21 35.63 22.95
C VAL A 433 -7.48 35.43 24.26
N GLY A 434 -6.21 35.01 24.21
CA GLY A 434 -5.43 34.81 25.44
C GLY A 434 -6.05 33.80 26.42
N GLY A 435 -6.73 32.76 25.93
CA GLY A 435 -7.47 31.79 26.76
C GLY A 435 -8.87 32.24 27.20
N ALA A 436 -9.27 33.47 26.88
CA ALA A 436 -10.63 33.97 27.06
C ALA A 436 -11.47 33.81 25.80
N ARG A 437 -12.79 33.94 25.94
CA ARG A 437 -13.74 34.01 24.82
C ARG A 437 -14.20 35.44 24.59
N TYR A 438 -14.48 35.74 23.33
CA TYR A 438 -15.16 36.97 22.94
C TYR A 438 -16.24 36.66 21.90
N GLY A 439 -17.50 36.92 22.24
CA GLY A 439 -18.61 36.80 21.29
C GLY A 439 -18.58 37.93 20.27
N LEU A 440 -18.53 37.58 18.98
CA LEU A 440 -18.50 38.52 17.88
C LEU A 440 -19.91 38.87 17.43
N SER A 441 -20.17 40.16 17.26
CA SER A 441 -21.30 40.61 16.44
C SER A 441 -21.06 40.26 14.96
N TYR A 442 -22.13 40.20 14.17
CA TYR A 442 -22.00 39.93 12.73
C TYR A 442 -21.08 40.93 12.00
N PRO A 443 -21.17 42.25 12.25
CA PRO A 443 -20.22 43.22 11.67
C PRO A 443 -18.76 42.97 12.05
N GLU A 444 -18.47 42.63 13.31
CA GLU A 444 -17.10 42.33 13.75
C GLU A 444 -16.57 41.04 13.08
N TYR A 445 -17.41 40.02 12.95
CA TYR A 445 -17.04 38.79 12.25
C TYR A 445 -16.75 39.05 10.76
N GLN A 446 -17.51 39.95 10.11
CA GLN A 446 -17.22 40.39 8.74
C GLN A 446 -15.94 41.22 8.65
N GLN A 447 -15.68 42.11 9.62
CA GLN A 447 -14.45 42.92 9.69
C GLN A 447 -13.19 42.04 9.78
N LEU A 448 -13.29 40.89 10.46
CA LEU A 448 -12.23 39.89 10.55
C LEU A 448 -12.14 38.97 9.30
N GLY A 449 -12.93 39.23 8.26
CA GLY A 449 -12.90 38.47 7.00
C GLY A 449 -13.77 37.21 7.00
N SER A 450 -14.76 37.09 7.90
CA SER A 450 -15.62 35.90 8.04
C SER A 450 -14.83 34.57 8.13
N PRO A 451 -13.84 34.47 9.03
CA PRO A 451 -12.94 33.32 9.08
C PRO A 451 -13.66 32.02 9.38
N LYS A 452 -13.14 30.89 8.88
CA LYS A 452 -13.69 29.56 9.14
C LYS A 452 -13.80 29.33 10.65
N SER A 453 -14.94 28.83 11.09
CA SER A 453 -15.22 28.51 12.49
C SER A 453 -15.65 27.06 12.67
N THR A 454 -15.42 26.53 13.86
CA THR A 454 -15.73 25.12 14.19
C THR A 454 -16.99 25.03 15.03
N ASN A 455 -17.95 24.22 14.60
CA ASN A 455 -19.17 23.96 15.36
C ASN A 455 -18.85 23.20 16.65
N VAL A 456 -19.18 23.81 17.79
CA VAL A 456 -18.96 23.24 19.11
C VAL A 456 -20.17 23.51 20.02
N PRO A 457 -20.36 22.72 21.08
CA PRO A 457 -21.39 23.01 22.07
C PRO A 457 -21.08 24.29 22.85
N ILE A 458 -22.10 25.05 23.22
CA ILE A 458 -21.96 26.27 24.02
C ILE A 458 -21.34 25.99 25.39
N GLU A 459 -21.52 24.78 25.93
CA GLU A 459 -20.93 24.38 27.21
C GLU A 459 -19.41 24.43 27.16
N TRP A 460 -18.78 24.06 26.03
CA TRP A 460 -17.32 24.20 25.89
C TRP A 460 -16.91 25.66 25.88
N ILE A 461 -17.61 26.49 25.10
CA ILE A 461 -17.34 27.93 25.03
C ILE A 461 -17.51 28.59 26.40
N ASN A 462 -18.47 28.13 27.21
CA ASN A 462 -18.71 28.59 28.58
C ASN A 462 -17.59 28.23 29.58
N THR A 463 -16.68 27.33 29.24
CA THR A 463 -15.52 27.04 30.10
C THR A 463 -14.42 28.11 30.04
N PHE A 464 -14.42 28.96 29.02
CA PHE A 464 -13.40 30.01 28.86
C PHE A 464 -13.78 31.29 29.61
N GLY A 465 -12.78 31.93 30.23
CA GLY A 465 -12.95 33.22 30.90
C GLY A 465 -13.33 34.35 29.95
N ALA A 466 -13.72 35.50 30.49
CA ALA A 466 -14.09 36.69 29.69
C ALA A 466 -12.93 37.67 29.45
N ILE A 467 -11.87 37.59 30.26
CA ILE A 467 -10.73 38.51 30.22
C ILE A 467 -9.50 37.74 29.74
N PRO A 468 -8.80 38.20 28.67
CA PRO A 468 -7.57 37.56 28.21
C PRO A 468 -6.52 37.47 29.33
N ARG A 469 -5.72 36.41 29.33
CA ARG A 469 -4.65 36.22 30.32
C ARG A 469 -3.57 37.27 30.18
N ASP A 470 -2.88 37.53 31.28
CA ASP A 470 -1.68 38.37 31.29
C ASP A 470 -0.62 37.82 30.33
N GLY A 471 0.06 38.74 29.63
CA GLY A 471 1.01 38.42 28.57
C GLY A 471 0.35 38.16 27.20
N SER A 472 -0.97 38.33 27.08
CA SER A 472 -1.64 38.31 25.77
C SER A 472 -1.34 39.58 24.98
N TYR A 473 -1.02 39.41 23.69
CA TYR A 473 -0.82 40.52 22.76
C TYR A 473 -1.96 40.57 21.74
N LEU A 474 -2.62 41.72 21.65
CA LEU A 474 -3.80 41.96 20.82
C LEU A 474 -3.43 42.97 19.74
N ARG A 475 -3.93 42.76 18.53
CA ARG A 475 -3.78 43.70 17.41
C ARG A 475 -5.16 44.14 16.97
N ASP A 476 -5.45 45.44 17.00
CA ASP A 476 -6.72 45.94 16.47
C ASP A 476 -6.74 45.77 14.95
N VAL A 477 -7.83 45.20 14.43
CA VAL A 477 -8.07 45.07 12.99
C VAL A 477 -8.36 46.42 12.32
N ALA A 478 -8.75 47.45 13.08
CA ALA A 478 -9.11 48.76 12.53
C ALA A 478 -7.90 49.63 12.17
N ASP A 479 -6.85 49.63 13.00
CA ASP A 479 -5.71 50.55 12.89
C ASP A 479 -4.34 49.89 13.13
N ASP A 480 -4.29 48.56 13.24
CA ASP A 480 -3.08 47.76 13.55
C ASP A 480 -2.42 48.09 14.91
N ALA A 481 -3.07 48.86 15.79
CA ALA A 481 -2.52 49.17 17.11
C ALA A 481 -2.36 47.90 17.96
N ILE A 482 -1.23 47.79 18.66
CA ILE A 482 -0.87 46.63 19.46
C ILE A 482 -1.07 46.92 20.94
N TYR A 483 -1.70 45.99 21.65
CA TYR A 483 -1.95 46.07 23.08
C TYR A 483 -1.40 44.85 23.80
N THR A 484 -0.85 45.04 24.99
CA THR A 484 -0.55 43.94 25.93
C THR A 484 -1.59 43.91 27.05
N VAL A 485 -1.89 42.72 27.55
CA VAL A 485 -2.76 42.54 28.73
C VAL A 485 -1.92 42.24 29.97
N THR A 486 -2.15 42.96 31.06
CA THR A 486 -1.48 42.77 32.36
C THR A 486 -2.41 43.16 33.50
N GLY A 487 -2.55 42.31 34.52
CA GLY A 487 -3.54 42.48 35.59
C GLY A 487 -4.98 42.53 35.07
N GLY A 488 -5.28 41.88 33.94
CA GLY A 488 -6.58 41.96 33.27
C GLY A 488 -6.91 43.30 32.60
N LYS A 489 -5.92 44.20 32.48
CA LYS A 489 -6.04 45.51 31.82
C LYS A 489 -5.20 45.56 30.54
N LYS A 490 -5.64 46.32 29.54
CA LYS A 490 -4.91 46.55 28.29
C LYS A 490 -4.02 47.78 28.39
N ARG A 491 -2.86 47.72 27.75
CA ARG A 491 -1.97 48.87 27.54
C ARG A 491 -1.50 48.87 26.09
N ALA A 492 -1.68 50.00 25.40
CA ALA A 492 -1.14 50.18 24.05
C ALA A 492 0.39 50.12 24.08
N LEU A 493 0.99 49.52 23.07
CA LEU A 493 2.44 49.46 22.85
C LEU A 493 2.81 50.39 21.69
N THR A 494 3.86 51.18 21.90
CA THR A 494 4.53 51.88 20.80
C THR A 494 5.33 50.90 19.94
N ASN A 495 5.67 51.30 18.71
CA ASN A 495 6.48 50.48 17.82
C ASN A 495 7.83 50.09 18.47
N GLU A 496 8.51 51.03 19.13
CA GLU A 496 9.77 50.76 19.83
C GLU A 496 9.62 49.71 20.94
N GLN A 497 8.55 49.80 21.74
CA GLN A 497 8.26 48.81 22.78
C GLN A 497 7.96 47.43 22.19
N TRP A 498 7.25 47.38 21.05
CA TRP A 498 6.93 46.12 20.38
C TRP A 498 8.16 45.44 19.78
N GLU A 499 9.04 46.22 19.15
CA GLU A 499 10.34 45.77 18.65
C GLU A 499 11.21 45.23 19.80
N ALA A 500 11.25 45.93 20.93
CA ALA A 500 12.01 45.53 22.11
C ALA A 500 11.55 44.18 22.70
N LEU A 501 10.28 43.81 22.49
CA LEU A 501 9.74 42.50 22.89
C LEU A 501 10.04 41.38 21.88
N GLY A 502 10.67 41.69 20.74
CA GLY A 502 10.95 40.74 19.68
C GLY A 502 9.71 40.35 18.87
N LYS A 503 8.68 41.20 18.86
CA LYS A 503 7.43 41.01 18.10
C LYS A 503 6.75 39.64 18.32
N PRO A 504 6.33 39.30 19.55
CA PRO A 504 5.61 38.05 19.80
C PRO A 504 4.33 37.91 18.95
N ALA A 505 3.75 36.72 18.89
CA ALA A 505 2.51 36.53 18.12
C ALA A 505 1.35 37.34 18.72
N THR A 506 0.60 38.04 17.86
CA THR A 506 -0.61 38.80 18.24
C THR A 506 -1.88 38.06 17.81
N THR A 507 -2.95 38.20 18.57
CA THR A 507 -4.31 37.86 18.09
C THR A 507 -4.95 39.11 17.50
N THR A 508 -5.35 39.06 16.23
CA THR A 508 -6.15 40.12 15.61
C THR A 508 -7.56 40.12 16.20
N VAL A 509 -8.01 41.27 16.70
CA VAL A 509 -9.27 41.44 17.42
C VAL A 509 -10.02 42.68 16.90
N PRO A 510 -11.36 42.72 17.02
CA PRO A 510 -12.12 43.92 16.69
C PRO A 510 -11.92 44.99 17.77
N THR A 511 -12.03 46.27 17.39
CA THR A 511 -11.99 47.41 18.34
C THR A 511 -13.00 47.24 19.48
N GLY A 512 -14.19 46.68 19.19
CA GLY A 512 -15.22 46.41 20.19
C GLY A 512 -14.82 45.41 21.28
N LEU A 513 -13.75 44.63 21.09
CA LEU A 513 -13.16 43.81 22.16
C LEU A 513 -12.30 44.67 23.07
N LEU A 514 -11.47 45.53 22.49
CA LEU A 514 -10.55 46.39 23.23
C LEU A 514 -11.32 47.33 24.16
N THR A 515 -12.50 47.83 23.75
CA THR A 515 -13.34 48.67 24.63
C THR A 515 -13.88 47.95 25.87
N LYS A 516 -13.95 46.61 25.84
CA LYS A 516 -14.40 45.80 26.99
C LYS A 516 -13.27 45.43 27.96
N ILE A 517 -12.01 45.64 27.59
CA ILE A 517 -10.86 45.44 28.47
C ILE A 517 -10.51 46.79 29.11
N PRO A 518 -10.43 46.91 30.45
CA PRO A 518 -10.06 48.15 31.12
C PRO A 518 -8.65 48.62 30.74
N ASP A 519 -8.38 49.93 30.76
CA ASP A 519 -7.04 50.46 30.51
C ASP A 519 -6.14 50.37 31.74
N ALA A 520 -4.86 50.04 31.51
CA ALA A 520 -3.81 49.78 32.51
C ALA A 520 -3.57 50.95 33.44
#